data_AF-A0AAN7WML3-F1
#
_entry.id   AF-A0AAN7WML3-F1
#
_cell.length_a   1.000
_cell.length_b   1.000
_cell.length_c   1.000
_cell.angle_alpha   90.00
_cell.angle_beta   90.00
_cell.angle_gamma   90.00
#
_symmetry.space_group_name_H-M   'P 1'
#
loop_
_entity.id
_entity.type
_entity.pdbx_description
1 polymer ?
#
loop_
_entity_poly.entity_id
_entity_poly.type
_entity_poly.pdbx_seq_one_letter_code
_entity_poly.pdbx_strand_id
1 'polypeptide(L)'
;MEVCQRCKKEIAIIRSRKEFFCNKCFTKFVSLKQRKRMMGDEYYRNVFKVAYNKDGTHEVGKVVMGFDFQSSCLVALDIIIELLREQYHQHGGRVGFTLDIVSVYQNNKTLNHFKDAWECICSSERYSNDRILDYVKIHFINADTFYHKKNLMQILVHNINFDSMALDWDEKYNYSIEDLLKACPNRNTRNDFWNIIVQHTVKQFAMQTKCSVLIWGNSMTKLADQILGLVIKGRGANIAASLDSESLDKAYGNIFKNLYPMKDILLSEIDAYIICQKMDSLLVDYTLRKSLIISDEDSKKENVNTTLIKNMSINELVRKYYEDMEGEYSNIISTVLRTGDKLQAPTKYLEEGTIPQICFICSNAIYSNPSVWLNSITVDEGHPIETEEEKEYYKQWKESKMGVETEQYLKLRDYIWNNGDAVPLCYGCTINLNGIKGKNVIWPRNTDKELQDVLNEYQINADDK
;
A
#
# COMPACT_ATOMS: atom_id res chain seq x y z
N MET A 1 1.27 37.00 18.63
CA MET A 1 1.73 36.42 17.35
C MET A 1 3.23 36.20 17.39
N GLU A 2 3.67 34.95 17.20
CA GLU A 2 5.09 34.61 17.14
C GLU A 2 5.67 34.85 15.74
N VAL A 3 6.96 35.20 15.65
CA VAL A 3 7.66 35.41 14.37
C VAL A 3 8.24 34.09 13.89
N CYS A 4 8.28 33.87 12.57
CA CYS A 4 8.91 32.68 12.00
C CYS A 4 10.38 32.55 12.44
N GLN A 5 10.73 31.40 13.03
CA GLN A 5 12.08 31.14 13.53
C GLN A 5 13.12 30.96 12.41
N ARG A 6 12.70 30.65 11.18
CA ARG A 6 13.58 30.43 10.02
C ARG A 6 13.97 31.73 9.33
N CYS A 7 13.01 32.57 8.95
CA CYS A 7 13.31 33.84 8.27
C CYS A 7 13.42 35.04 9.21
N LYS A 8 12.86 34.96 10.43
CA LYS A 8 12.79 36.06 11.42
C LYS A 8 12.13 37.34 10.89
N LYS A 9 11.31 37.23 9.83
CA LYS A 9 10.69 38.37 9.11
C LYS A 9 9.17 38.29 9.07
N GLU A 10 8.64 37.15 8.62
CA GLU A 10 7.20 36.94 8.47
C GLU A 10 6.61 36.34 9.76
N ILE A 11 5.32 36.60 9.99
CA ILE A 11 4.57 36.02 11.12
C ILE A 11 4.46 34.51 10.93
N ALA A 12 4.59 33.76 12.03
CA ALA A 12 4.40 32.32 12.00
C ALA A 12 2.91 31.98 11.94
N ILE A 13 2.57 31.07 11.02
CA ILE A 13 1.21 30.55 10.84
C ILE A 13 1.11 29.04 11.15
N ILE A 14 2.26 28.39 11.33
CA ILE A 14 2.38 26.96 11.59
C ILE A 14 3.32 26.73 12.75
N ARG A 15 2.94 25.82 13.64
CA ARG A 15 3.80 25.27 14.68
C ARG A 15 4.01 23.78 14.43
N SER A 16 5.22 23.40 14.00
CA SER A 16 5.60 22.00 13.80
C SER A 16 6.82 21.65 14.64
N ARG A 17 6.79 20.51 15.36
CA ARG A 17 7.92 20.02 16.18
C ARG A 17 8.50 21.07 17.13
N LYS A 18 7.63 21.87 17.74
CA LYS A 18 7.99 23.02 18.62
C LYS A 18 8.70 24.18 17.92
N GLU A 19 8.83 24.16 16.60
CA GLU A 19 9.32 25.28 15.78
C GLU A 19 8.18 26.05 15.12
N PHE A 20 8.38 27.36 14.95
CA PHE A 20 7.39 28.28 14.36
C PHE A 20 7.78 28.70 12.94
N PHE A 21 6.88 28.50 11.98
CA PHE A 21 7.12 28.73 10.56
C PHE A 21 6.10 29.69 9.94
N CYS A 22 6.57 30.57 9.05
CA CYS A 22 5.72 31.18 8.03
C CYS A 22 5.47 30.19 6.89
N ASN A 23 4.50 30.49 6.01
CA ASN A 23 4.12 29.64 4.88
C ASN A 23 5.33 29.22 4.02
N LYS A 24 6.13 30.19 3.55
CA LYS A 24 7.27 29.94 2.67
C LYS A 24 8.33 29.06 3.30
N CYS A 25 8.66 29.33 4.57
CA CYS A 25 9.68 28.57 5.29
C CYS A 25 9.22 27.14 5.56
N PHE A 26 7.93 26.95 5.87
CA PHE A 26 7.37 25.62 6.09
C PHE A 26 7.33 24.78 4.81
N THR A 27 6.82 25.37 3.73
CA THR A 27 6.77 24.72 2.40
C THR A 27 8.18 24.26 2.00
N LYS A 28 9.17 25.16 2.09
CA LYS A 28 10.57 24.82 1.83
C LYS A 28 11.12 23.73 2.75
N PHE A 29 10.74 23.73 4.04
CA PHE A 29 11.15 22.69 4.99
C PHE A 29 10.65 21.30 4.58
N VAL A 30 9.37 21.19 4.17
CA VAL A 30 8.78 19.94 3.68
C VAL A 30 9.44 19.50 2.37
N SER A 31 9.54 20.40 1.38
CA SER A 31 10.14 20.10 0.07
C SER A 31 11.59 19.65 0.17
N LEU A 32 12.40 20.29 1.03
CA LEU A 32 13.80 19.91 1.23
C LEU A 32 13.95 18.51 1.85
N LYS A 33 13.08 18.12 2.77
CA LYS A 33 13.09 16.76 3.33
C LYS A 33 12.81 15.71 2.25
N GLN A 34 11.79 15.95 1.43
CA GLN A 34 11.45 15.05 0.32
C GLN A 34 12.59 14.93 -0.67
N ARG A 35 13.13 16.07 -1.13
CA ARG A 35 14.23 16.11 -2.12
C ARG A 35 15.49 15.44 -1.59
N LYS A 36 15.81 15.61 -0.30
CA LYS A 36 16.96 14.92 0.31
C LYS A 36 16.82 13.40 0.21
N ARG A 37 15.62 12.85 0.37
CA ARG A 37 15.37 11.40 0.20
C ARG A 37 15.51 10.95 -1.24
N MET A 38 15.00 11.71 -2.19
CA MET A 38 15.20 11.46 -3.63
C MET A 38 16.67 11.54 -4.05
N MET A 39 17.54 12.17 -3.25
CA MET A 39 18.99 12.25 -3.49
C MET A 39 19.81 11.36 -2.54
N GLY A 40 19.15 10.39 -1.89
CA GLY A 40 19.69 9.63 -0.76
C GLY A 40 20.95 8.84 -1.07
N ASP A 41 20.99 8.16 -2.22
CA ASP A 41 22.13 7.35 -2.68
C ASP A 41 22.55 7.74 -4.12
N GLU A 42 23.59 7.08 -4.64
CA GLU A 42 24.09 7.31 -6.00
C GLU A 42 23.07 6.87 -7.06
N TYR A 43 22.38 5.76 -6.84
CA TYR A 43 21.37 5.22 -7.76
C TYR A 43 20.25 6.24 -8.00
N TYR A 44 19.63 6.74 -6.93
CA TYR A 44 18.56 7.73 -7.03
C TYR A 44 19.05 9.06 -7.62
N ARG A 45 20.26 9.49 -7.27
CA ARG A 45 20.84 10.71 -7.88
C ARG A 45 20.98 10.58 -9.39
N ASN A 46 21.37 9.41 -9.89
CA ASN A 46 21.51 9.19 -11.33
C ASN A 46 20.16 9.19 -12.04
N VAL A 47 19.11 8.68 -11.39
CA VAL A 47 17.74 8.68 -11.96
C VAL A 47 17.11 10.08 -11.95
N PHE A 48 17.25 10.82 -10.86
CA PHE A 48 16.50 12.07 -10.67
C PHE A 48 17.24 13.33 -11.12
N LYS A 49 18.51 13.26 -11.53
CA LYS A 49 19.26 14.40 -12.07
C LYS A 49 19.22 14.42 -13.58
N VAL A 50 19.37 15.62 -14.15
CA VAL A 50 19.67 15.79 -15.56
C VAL A 50 21.10 15.30 -15.82
N ALA A 51 21.22 14.14 -16.45
CA ALA A 51 22.51 13.55 -16.84
C ALA A 51 22.79 13.81 -18.32
N TYR A 52 24.02 14.20 -18.63
CA TYR A 52 24.51 14.33 -20.00
C TYR A 52 25.55 13.25 -20.25
N ASN A 53 25.32 12.42 -21.26
CA ASN A 53 26.31 11.45 -21.71
C ASN A 53 27.48 12.16 -22.40
N LYS A 54 28.62 11.46 -22.49
CA LYS A 54 29.83 11.96 -23.15
C LYS A 54 29.59 12.34 -24.61
N ASP A 55 28.59 11.73 -25.24
CA ASP A 55 28.19 11.99 -26.63
C ASP A 55 27.16 13.13 -26.76
N GLY A 56 26.83 13.81 -25.65
CA GLY A 56 25.84 14.89 -25.60
C GLY A 56 24.38 14.42 -25.55
N THR A 57 24.12 13.11 -25.56
CA THR A 57 22.77 12.54 -25.40
C THR A 57 22.32 12.65 -23.94
N HIS A 58 21.02 12.90 -23.75
CA HIS A 58 20.41 13.03 -22.42
C HIS A 58 19.68 11.73 -22.07
N GLU A 59 20.08 11.06 -21.00
CA GLU A 59 19.35 9.91 -20.49
C GLU A 59 18.22 10.39 -19.57
N VAL A 60 16.98 10.05 -19.90
CA VAL A 60 15.80 10.41 -19.11
C VAL A 60 15.40 9.20 -18.29
N GLY A 61 15.50 9.30 -16.97
CA GLY A 61 15.03 8.25 -16.06
C GLY A 61 13.52 8.05 -16.18
N LYS A 62 13.04 6.81 -15.99
CA LYS A 62 11.59 6.52 -15.94
C LYS A 62 11.18 6.19 -14.53
N VAL A 63 10.23 6.94 -13.99
CA VAL A 63 9.79 6.83 -12.60
C VAL A 63 8.29 6.55 -12.57
N VAL A 64 7.87 5.61 -11.74
CA VAL A 64 6.45 5.32 -11.50
C VAL A 64 6.08 5.76 -10.10
N MET A 65 4.87 6.29 -9.90
CA MET A 65 4.34 6.64 -8.59
C MET A 65 2.94 6.04 -8.40
N GLY A 66 2.76 5.23 -7.35
CA GLY A 66 1.43 4.84 -6.91
C GLY A 66 0.70 6.05 -6.31
N PHE A 67 -0.55 6.28 -6.73
CA PHE A 67 -1.29 7.49 -6.41
C PHE A 67 -2.73 7.18 -6.02
N ASP A 68 -3.13 7.66 -4.84
CA ASP A 68 -4.44 7.41 -4.24
C ASP A 68 -5.26 8.70 -4.08
N PHE A 69 -4.81 9.82 -4.66
CA PHE A 69 -5.40 11.16 -4.51
C PHE A 69 -5.55 11.65 -3.05
N GLN A 70 -4.89 10.99 -2.09
CA GLN A 70 -4.85 11.44 -0.71
C GLN A 70 -3.69 12.41 -0.48
N SER A 71 -3.70 13.04 0.69
CA SER A 71 -2.81 14.13 1.06
C SER A 71 -1.33 13.84 0.81
N SER A 72 -0.85 12.67 1.21
CA SER A 72 0.58 12.36 1.13
C SER A 72 1.07 12.16 -0.30
N CYS A 73 0.25 11.53 -1.16
CA CYS A 73 0.57 11.37 -2.58
C CYS A 73 0.49 12.71 -3.32
N LEU A 74 -0.53 13.52 -3.03
CA LEU A 74 -0.69 14.84 -3.64
C LEU A 74 0.50 15.77 -3.34
N VAL A 75 0.97 15.83 -2.08
CA VAL A 75 2.15 16.64 -1.71
C VAL A 75 3.43 16.10 -2.33
N ALA A 76 3.59 14.76 -2.38
CA ALA A 76 4.74 14.16 -3.04
C ALA A 76 4.79 14.53 -4.53
N LEU A 77 3.65 14.47 -5.22
CA LEU A 77 3.51 14.87 -6.62
C LEU A 77 3.83 16.36 -6.81
N ASP A 78 3.27 17.25 -6.00
CA ASP A 78 3.50 18.70 -6.08
C ASP A 78 5.00 19.04 -6.03
N ILE A 79 5.72 18.45 -5.08
CA ILE A 79 7.15 18.71 -4.91
C ILE A 79 7.98 18.07 -6.05
N ILE A 80 7.52 16.96 -6.63
CA ILE A 80 8.14 16.34 -7.82
C ILE A 80 7.93 17.24 -9.05
N ILE A 81 6.73 17.78 -9.25
CA ILE A 81 6.45 18.73 -10.34
C ILE A 81 7.32 19.97 -10.20
N GLU A 82 7.45 20.53 -8.99
CA GLU A 82 8.33 21.67 -8.74
C GLU A 82 9.81 21.33 -9.02
N LEU A 83 10.25 20.11 -8.72
CA LEU A 83 11.60 19.65 -9.07
C LEU A 83 11.80 19.56 -10.58
N LEU A 84 10.85 18.99 -11.32
CA LEU A 84 10.89 18.93 -12.79
C LEU A 84 10.89 20.33 -13.40
N ARG A 85 10.08 21.25 -12.84
CA ARG A 85 10.03 22.67 -13.24
C ARG A 85 11.38 23.36 -13.08
N GLU A 86 12.02 23.19 -11.92
CA GLU A 86 13.36 23.73 -11.68
C GLU A 86 14.39 23.17 -12.67
N GLN A 87 14.34 21.86 -12.95
CA GLN A 87 15.23 21.23 -13.93
C GLN A 87 15.01 21.78 -15.34
N TYR A 88 13.76 21.85 -15.77
CA TYR A 88 13.38 22.36 -17.08
C TYR A 88 13.90 23.79 -17.29
N HIS A 89 13.76 24.68 -16.29
CA HIS A 89 14.28 26.04 -16.39
C HIS A 89 15.82 26.11 -16.33
N GLN A 90 16.47 25.32 -15.47
CA GLN A 90 17.93 25.36 -15.31
C GLN A 90 18.68 24.70 -16.47
N HIS A 91 18.07 23.71 -17.13
CA HIS A 91 18.70 22.88 -18.15
C HIS A 91 18.14 23.09 -19.57
N GLY A 92 17.58 24.28 -19.82
CA GLY A 92 17.19 24.69 -21.18
C GLY A 92 16.08 23.83 -21.78
N GLY A 93 15.08 23.47 -20.98
CA GLY A 93 13.92 22.68 -21.40
C GLY A 93 14.07 21.17 -21.22
N ARG A 94 15.10 20.71 -20.51
CA ARG A 94 15.37 19.28 -20.26
C ARG A 94 15.05 18.92 -18.81
N VAL A 95 14.55 17.71 -18.59
CA VAL A 95 14.26 17.15 -17.27
C VAL A 95 14.99 15.84 -17.08
N GLY A 96 15.39 15.51 -15.85
CA GLY A 96 16.16 14.29 -15.56
C GLY A 96 15.34 13.01 -15.70
N PHE A 97 14.01 13.09 -15.57
CA PHE A 97 13.14 11.93 -15.60
C PHE A 97 11.71 12.26 -16.07
N THR A 98 10.98 11.24 -16.52
CA THR A 98 9.53 11.26 -16.73
C THR A 98 8.81 10.55 -15.59
N LEU A 99 7.59 10.96 -15.30
CA LEU A 99 6.74 10.39 -14.25
C LEU A 99 5.49 9.74 -14.82
N ASP A 100 5.32 8.44 -14.56
CA ASP A 100 4.06 7.72 -14.77
C ASP A 100 3.34 7.56 -13.41
N ILE A 101 2.15 8.13 -13.28
CA ILE A 101 1.27 8.06 -12.11
C ILE A 101 0.31 6.90 -12.31
N VAL A 102 0.17 6.03 -11.30
CA VAL A 102 -0.70 4.85 -11.37
C VAL A 102 -1.73 4.92 -10.26
N SER A 103 -3.01 4.97 -10.65
CA SER A 103 -4.16 5.02 -9.76
C SER A 103 -5.05 3.79 -9.99
N VAL A 104 -5.18 2.94 -8.98
CA VAL A 104 -5.99 1.71 -9.05
C VAL A 104 -7.39 1.99 -8.54
N TYR A 105 -8.41 1.69 -9.33
CA TYR A 105 -9.82 1.93 -8.97
C TYR A 105 -10.62 0.63 -8.93
N GLN A 106 -11.65 0.60 -8.08
CA GLN A 106 -12.52 -0.58 -7.91
C GLN A 106 -13.76 -0.54 -8.81
N ASN A 107 -14.30 0.65 -9.06
CA ASN A 107 -15.56 0.82 -9.78
C ASN A 107 -15.58 2.16 -10.52
N ASN A 108 -16.56 2.32 -11.43
CA ASN A 108 -16.69 3.53 -12.24
C ASN A 108 -16.93 4.80 -11.43
N LYS A 109 -17.54 4.71 -10.25
CA LYS A 109 -17.73 5.88 -9.37
C LYS A 109 -16.37 6.40 -8.87
N THR A 110 -15.52 5.51 -8.38
CA THR A 110 -14.15 5.86 -7.96
C THR A 110 -13.32 6.37 -9.14
N LEU A 111 -13.45 5.75 -10.32
CA LEU A 111 -12.78 6.23 -11.53
C LEU A 111 -13.16 7.67 -11.87
N ASN A 112 -14.46 8.00 -11.85
CA ASN A 112 -14.92 9.35 -12.17
C ASN A 112 -14.37 10.37 -11.17
N HIS A 113 -14.43 10.09 -9.87
CA HIS A 113 -13.83 10.98 -8.87
C HIS A 113 -12.33 11.21 -9.09
N PHE A 114 -11.59 10.16 -9.48
CA PHE A 114 -10.17 10.27 -9.78
C PHE A 114 -9.90 11.09 -11.06
N LYS A 115 -10.72 10.91 -12.10
CA LYS A 115 -10.64 11.71 -13.33
C LYS A 115 -10.92 13.18 -13.04
N ASP A 116 -12.02 13.48 -12.34
CA ASP A 116 -12.40 14.84 -11.96
C ASP A 116 -11.27 15.52 -11.16
N ALA A 117 -10.71 14.83 -10.16
CA ALA A 117 -9.60 15.34 -9.35
C ALA A 117 -8.33 15.57 -10.19
N TRP A 118 -8.01 14.68 -11.13
CA TRP A 118 -6.88 14.85 -12.04
C TRP A 118 -7.07 16.04 -13.00
N GLU A 119 -8.27 16.22 -13.55
CA GLU A 119 -8.61 17.37 -14.37
C GLU A 119 -8.50 18.68 -13.57
N CYS A 120 -8.95 18.70 -12.31
CA CYS A 120 -8.75 19.83 -11.41
C CYS A 120 -7.25 20.13 -11.16
N ILE A 121 -6.42 19.10 -11.01
CA ILE A 121 -4.96 19.26 -10.90
C ILE A 121 -4.45 19.93 -12.18
N CYS A 122 -4.66 19.32 -13.35
CA CYS A 122 -4.13 19.80 -14.64
C CYS A 122 -4.60 21.22 -14.99
N SER A 123 -5.83 21.58 -14.64
CA SER A 123 -6.41 22.91 -14.92
C SER A 123 -6.06 23.99 -13.90
N SER A 124 -5.58 23.62 -12.71
CA SER A 124 -5.23 24.60 -11.68
C SER A 124 -4.11 25.53 -12.14
N GLU A 125 -4.19 26.82 -11.79
CA GLU A 125 -3.18 27.84 -12.14
C GLU A 125 -1.74 27.44 -11.72
N ARG A 126 -1.65 26.57 -10.72
CA ARG A 126 -0.40 26.03 -10.18
C ARG A 126 0.35 25.14 -11.16
N TYR A 127 -0.36 24.43 -12.05
CA TYR A 127 0.21 23.45 -12.96
C TYR A 127 -0.11 23.75 -14.45
N SER A 128 -1.15 24.53 -14.75
CA SER A 128 -1.64 24.72 -16.13
C SER A 128 -0.74 25.58 -17.04
N ASN A 129 0.14 26.39 -16.45
CA ASN A 129 0.92 27.38 -17.20
C ASN A 129 2.31 26.89 -17.65
N ASP A 130 2.65 25.62 -17.42
CA ASP A 130 3.95 25.07 -17.79
C ASP A 130 3.86 23.81 -18.65
N ARG A 131 4.96 23.53 -19.36
CA ARG A 131 5.13 22.29 -20.15
C ARG A 131 5.57 21.12 -19.28
N ILE A 132 5.49 21.22 -17.96
CA ILE A 132 5.99 20.17 -17.06
C ILE A 132 5.05 18.99 -17.03
N LEU A 133 3.75 19.23 -17.17
CA LEU A 133 2.76 18.16 -17.28
C LEU A 133 2.98 17.28 -18.53
N ASP A 134 3.68 17.75 -19.57
CA ASP A 134 4.05 16.92 -20.72
C ASP A 134 4.98 15.73 -20.32
N TYR A 135 5.67 15.85 -19.19
CA TYR A 135 6.54 14.81 -18.62
C TYR A 135 5.85 13.96 -17.54
N VAL A 136 4.55 14.19 -17.31
CA VAL A 136 3.76 13.48 -16.31
C VAL A 136 2.55 12.82 -16.97
N LYS A 137 2.43 11.50 -16.87
CA LYS A 137 1.31 10.73 -17.44
C LYS A 137 0.55 10.04 -16.32
N ILE A 138 -0.78 10.06 -16.37
CA ILE A 138 -1.62 9.31 -15.43
C ILE A 138 -2.22 8.07 -16.10
N HIS A 139 -2.25 6.97 -15.35
CA HIS A 139 -2.81 5.69 -15.75
C HIS A 139 -3.85 5.27 -14.71
N PHE A 140 -5.10 5.09 -15.14
CA PHE A 140 -6.17 4.55 -14.31
C PHE A 140 -6.32 3.05 -14.60
N ILE A 141 -6.08 2.22 -13.59
CA ILE A 141 -6.10 0.76 -13.75
C ILE A 141 -7.27 0.19 -12.96
N ASN A 142 -8.17 -0.53 -13.65
CA ASN A 142 -9.23 -1.27 -12.97
C ASN A 142 -8.61 -2.40 -12.14
N ALA A 143 -8.96 -2.49 -10.87
CA ALA A 143 -8.52 -3.57 -9.99
C ALA A 143 -8.91 -4.97 -10.52
N ASP A 144 -9.99 -5.11 -11.30
CA ASP A 144 -10.38 -6.40 -11.90
C ASP A 144 -9.35 -6.94 -12.91
N THR A 145 -8.47 -6.09 -13.45
CA THR A 145 -7.28 -6.54 -14.23
C THR A 145 -6.34 -7.44 -13.42
N PHE A 146 -6.47 -7.45 -12.10
CA PHE A 146 -5.77 -8.40 -11.24
C PHE A 146 -6.15 -9.85 -11.55
N TYR A 147 -7.41 -10.10 -11.94
CA TYR A 147 -7.95 -11.43 -12.27
C TYR A 147 -7.96 -11.73 -13.78
N HIS A 148 -8.06 -10.71 -14.64
CA HIS A 148 -8.14 -10.91 -16.09
C HIS A 148 -6.90 -11.65 -16.64
N LYS A 149 -7.15 -12.68 -17.46
CA LYS A 149 -6.14 -13.45 -18.24
C LYS A 149 -5.05 -14.15 -17.41
N LYS A 150 -5.25 -14.29 -16.11
CA LYS A 150 -4.38 -15.09 -15.26
C LYS A 150 -5.02 -16.44 -14.99
N ASN A 151 -4.19 -17.48 -14.95
CA ASN A 151 -4.62 -18.76 -14.42
C ASN A 151 -5.05 -18.54 -12.96
N LEU A 152 -6.32 -18.77 -12.67
CA LEU A 152 -6.85 -18.59 -11.32
C LEU A 152 -6.73 -19.91 -10.56
N MET A 153 -6.45 -19.81 -9.27
CA MET A 153 -6.37 -20.93 -8.35
C MET A 153 -7.40 -20.74 -7.24
N GLN A 154 -8.12 -21.81 -6.89
CA GLN A 154 -8.87 -21.86 -5.67
C GLN A 154 -7.98 -22.37 -4.55
N ILE A 155 -7.62 -21.47 -3.62
CA ILE A 155 -6.78 -21.77 -2.46
C ILE A 155 -7.68 -22.04 -1.26
N LEU A 156 -7.45 -23.14 -0.54
CA LEU A 156 -8.20 -23.51 0.65
C LEU A 156 -7.25 -23.77 1.82
N VAL A 157 -7.65 -23.32 3.03
CA VAL A 157 -6.96 -23.64 4.29
C VAL A 157 -7.72 -24.72 5.03
N HIS A 158 -6.99 -25.73 5.49
CA HIS A 158 -7.50 -26.82 6.29
C HIS A 158 -7.96 -26.32 7.66
N ASN A 159 -9.08 -26.84 8.16
CA ASN A 159 -9.71 -26.34 9.38
C ASN A 159 -9.03 -26.79 10.67
N ILE A 160 -8.23 -27.86 10.62
CA ILE A 160 -7.53 -28.43 11.78
C ILE A 160 -6.04 -28.06 11.73
N ASN A 161 -5.30 -28.60 10.75
CA ASN A 161 -3.84 -28.43 10.70
C ASN A 161 -3.33 -27.12 10.08
N PHE A 162 -4.23 -26.25 9.60
CA PHE A 162 -3.91 -24.97 8.91
C PHE A 162 -3.07 -25.06 7.63
N ASP A 163 -2.86 -26.26 7.10
CA ASP A 163 -2.19 -26.43 5.82
C ASP A 163 -3.04 -25.89 4.68
N SER A 164 -2.38 -25.48 3.60
CA SER A 164 -3.02 -24.90 2.44
C SER A 164 -2.73 -25.67 1.17
N MET A 165 -3.79 -25.92 0.42
CA MET A 165 -3.74 -26.50 -0.92
C MET A 165 -4.46 -25.60 -1.91
N ALA A 166 -4.07 -25.71 -3.18
CA ALA A 166 -4.70 -24.99 -4.27
C ALA A 166 -5.00 -25.92 -5.45
N LEU A 167 -6.08 -25.62 -6.15
CA LEU A 167 -6.46 -26.29 -7.39
C LEU A 167 -6.72 -25.25 -8.46
N ASP A 168 -6.44 -25.57 -9.73
CA ASP A 168 -6.83 -24.73 -10.86
C ASP A 168 -8.33 -24.43 -10.82
N TRP A 169 -8.68 -23.15 -10.94
CA TRP A 169 -10.07 -22.69 -10.99
C TRP A 169 -10.59 -22.77 -12.42
N ASP A 170 -11.81 -23.31 -12.60
CA ASP A 170 -12.42 -23.42 -13.92
C ASP A 170 -12.72 -22.02 -14.49
N GLU A 171 -11.98 -21.63 -15.54
CA GLU A 171 -12.08 -20.34 -16.23
C GLU A 171 -13.49 -20.02 -16.74
N LYS A 172 -14.39 -21.02 -16.84
CA LYS A 172 -15.81 -20.77 -17.17
C LYS A 172 -16.50 -19.87 -16.16
N TYR A 173 -16.01 -19.81 -14.92
CA TYR A 173 -16.58 -18.97 -13.87
C TYR A 173 -15.74 -17.71 -13.70
N ASN A 174 -16.23 -16.60 -14.25
CA ASN A 174 -15.64 -15.29 -14.00
C ASN A 174 -15.67 -14.98 -12.50
N TYR A 175 -14.54 -14.50 -11.98
CA TYR A 175 -14.40 -14.05 -10.60
C TYR A 175 -13.87 -12.62 -10.59
N SER A 176 -14.54 -11.74 -9.84
CA SER A 176 -14.19 -10.33 -9.76
C SER A 176 -13.60 -9.95 -8.41
N ILE A 177 -13.01 -8.76 -8.33
CA ILE A 177 -12.61 -8.14 -7.07
C ILE A 177 -13.82 -7.93 -6.16
N GLU A 178 -14.98 -7.61 -6.73
CA GLU A 178 -16.19 -7.45 -5.93
C GLU A 178 -16.59 -8.75 -5.21
N ASP A 179 -16.44 -9.91 -5.88
CA ASP A 179 -16.72 -11.22 -5.30
C ASP A 179 -15.77 -11.53 -4.13
N LEU A 180 -14.47 -11.25 -4.30
CA LEU A 180 -13.48 -11.37 -3.24
C LEU A 180 -13.85 -10.53 -2.01
N LEU A 181 -14.13 -9.24 -2.23
CA LEU A 181 -14.36 -8.30 -1.14
C LEU A 181 -15.69 -8.56 -0.43
N LYS A 182 -16.69 -9.13 -1.13
CA LYS A 182 -17.94 -9.64 -0.54
C LYS A 182 -17.72 -10.87 0.33
N ALA A 183 -16.81 -11.77 -0.05
CA ALA A 183 -16.47 -12.97 0.72
C ALA A 183 -15.70 -12.66 2.02
N CYS A 184 -15.05 -11.50 2.10
CA CYS A 184 -14.31 -11.06 3.28
C CYS A 184 -15.23 -10.87 4.51
N PRO A 185 -14.90 -11.46 5.68
CA PRO A 185 -15.77 -11.47 6.85
C PRO A 185 -15.89 -10.10 7.54
N ASN A 186 -14.88 -9.24 7.37
CA ASN A 186 -14.82 -7.95 8.03
C ASN A 186 -14.00 -6.93 7.22
N ARG A 187 -14.11 -5.66 7.62
CA ARG A 187 -13.43 -4.52 6.98
C ARG A 187 -11.90 -4.66 6.99
N ASN A 188 -11.33 -5.25 8.04
CA ASN A 188 -9.88 -5.44 8.14
C ASN A 188 -9.37 -6.39 7.05
N THR A 189 -10.01 -7.56 6.90
CA THR A 189 -9.66 -8.56 5.88
C THR A 189 -9.83 -7.97 4.48
N ARG A 190 -10.95 -7.25 4.25
CA ARG A 190 -11.22 -6.56 2.99
C ARG A 190 -10.13 -5.55 2.63
N ASN A 191 -9.76 -4.67 3.57
CA ASN A 191 -8.71 -3.67 3.36
C ASN A 191 -7.34 -4.33 3.14
N ASP A 192 -7.07 -5.45 3.81
CA ASP A 192 -5.79 -6.15 3.67
C ASP A 192 -5.62 -6.77 2.27
N PHE A 193 -6.64 -7.45 1.75
CA PHE A 193 -6.65 -7.94 0.37
C PHE A 193 -6.58 -6.79 -0.64
N TRP A 194 -7.36 -5.73 -0.45
CA TRP A 194 -7.31 -4.56 -1.31
C TRP A 194 -5.91 -3.96 -1.40
N ASN A 195 -5.21 -3.80 -0.26
CA ASN A 195 -3.85 -3.29 -0.24
C ASN A 195 -2.86 -4.21 -0.97
N ILE A 196 -3.00 -5.53 -0.82
CA ILE A 196 -2.17 -6.50 -1.55
C ILE A 196 -2.39 -6.35 -3.06
N ILE A 197 -3.65 -6.26 -3.50
CA ILE A 197 -4.01 -6.10 -4.91
C ILE A 197 -3.44 -4.80 -5.48
N VAL A 198 -3.68 -3.66 -4.82
CA VAL A 198 -3.18 -2.35 -5.26
C VAL A 198 -1.66 -2.36 -5.35
N GLN A 199 -0.97 -2.88 -4.33
CA GLN A 199 0.49 -2.95 -4.34
C GLN A 199 1.00 -3.84 -5.49
N HIS A 200 0.38 -5.00 -5.68
CA HIS A 200 0.75 -5.91 -6.76
C HIS A 200 0.53 -5.24 -8.12
N THR A 201 -0.63 -4.62 -8.36
CA THR A 201 -0.96 -3.97 -9.64
C THR A 201 0.01 -2.83 -9.96
N VAL A 202 0.34 -1.98 -8.97
CA VAL A 202 1.30 -0.88 -9.18
C VAL A 202 2.71 -1.41 -9.45
N LYS A 203 3.19 -2.41 -8.70
CA LYS A 203 4.50 -3.03 -8.92
C LYS A 203 4.58 -3.75 -10.27
N GLN A 204 3.50 -4.40 -10.67
CA GLN A 204 3.38 -5.05 -11.97
C GLN A 204 3.51 -4.04 -13.11
N PHE A 205 2.80 -2.92 -13.02
CA PHE A 205 2.91 -1.83 -13.97
C PHE A 205 4.34 -1.27 -14.02
N ALA A 206 4.97 -1.04 -12.86
CA ALA A 206 6.34 -0.54 -12.75
C ALA A 206 7.35 -1.47 -13.44
N MET A 207 7.21 -2.77 -13.22
CA MET A 207 8.04 -3.81 -13.84
C MET A 207 7.86 -3.83 -15.37
N GLN A 208 6.62 -3.81 -15.86
CA GLN A 208 6.30 -3.88 -17.29
C GLN A 208 6.74 -2.63 -18.05
N THR A 209 6.60 -1.47 -17.42
CA THR A 209 7.06 -0.21 -17.97
C THR A 209 8.57 -0.02 -17.87
N LYS A 210 9.28 -0.98 -17.24
CA LYS A 210 10.73 -0.99 -16.98
C LYS A 210 11.20 0.30 -16.32
N CYS A 211 10.46 0.78 -15.32
CA CYS A 211 10.85 1.97 -14.58
C CYS A 211 12.09 1.69 -13.73
N SER A 212 12.87 2.73 -13.41
CA SER A 212 14.04 2.61 -12.54
C SER A 212 13.67 2.76 -11.06
N VAL A 213 12.69 3.62 -10.77
CA VAL A 213 12.25 3.89 -9.39
C VAL A 213 10.74 3.82 -9.31
N LEU A 214 10.24 3.11 -8.28
CA LEU A 214 8.84 3.11 -7.88
C LEU A 214 8.67 3.93 -6.61
N ILE A 215 7.92 5.03 -6.69
CA ILE A 215 7.63 5.96 -5.60
C ILE A 215 6.34 5.57 -4.89
N TRP A 216 6.41 5.51 -3.57
CA TRP A 216 5.28 5.39 -2.66
C TRP A 216 5.12 6.67 -1.85
N GLY A 217 4.00 7.37 -1.98
CA GLY A 217 3.72 8.64 -1.30
C GLY A 217 3.55 8.55 0.23
N ASN A 218 4.01 7.48 0.88
CA ASN A 218 3.72 7.21 2.28
C ASN A 218 4.53 8.15 3.20
N SER A 219 3.81 8.88 4.04
CA SER A 219 4.39 9.72 5.09
C SER A 219 5.03 8.90 6.22
N MET A 220 5.81 9.55 7.08
CA MET A 220 6.35 8.94 8.31
C MET A 220 5.26 8.25 9.12
N THR A 221 4.12 8.94 9.31
CA THR A 221 2.99 8.39 10.07
C THR A 221 2.31 7.26 9.31
N LYS A 222 2.17 7.33 7.97
CA LYS A 222 1.61 6.22 7.17
C LYS A 222 2.50 4.97 7.25
N LEU A 223 3.82 5.13 7.20
CA LEU A 223 4.76 4.01 7.33
C LEU A 223 4.73 3.41 8.74
N ALA A 224 4.70 4.24 9.79
CA ALA A 224 4.59 3.75 11.17
C ALA A 224 3.32 2.93 11.40
N ASP A 225 2.20 3.32 10.80
CA ASP A 225 0.96 2.53 10.84
C ASP A 225 1.10 1.18 10.14
N GLN A 226 1.76 1.17 8.97
CA GLN A 226 1.97 -0.05 8.20
C GLN A 226 2.87 -1.01 8.97
N ILE A 227 3.93 -0.52 9.61
CA ILE A 227 4.82 -1.33 10.46
C ILE A 227 4.03 -1.99 11.58
N LEU A 228 3.29 -1.22 12.39
CA LEU A 228 2.55 -1.78 13.51
C LEU A 228 1.39 -2.68 13.02
N GLY A 229 0.76 -2.33 11.90
CA GLY A 229 -0.23 -3.17 11.25
C GLY A 229 0.33 -4.53 10.80
N LEU A 230 1.56 -4.56 10.26
CA LEU A 230 2.25 -5.81 9.92
C LEU A 230 2.55 -6.64 11.18
N VAL A 231 2.99 -6.02 12.27
CA VAL A 231 3.22 -6.72 13.54
C VAL A 231 1.93 -7.36 14.05
N ILE A 232 0.84 -6.58 14.15
CA ILE A 232 -0.45 -7.05 14.67
C ILE A 232 -1.02 -8.19 13.80
N LYS A 233 -0.86 -8.11 12.48
CA LYS A 233 -1.31 -9.16 11.54
C LYS A 233 -0.37 -10.38 11.48
N GLY A 234 0.69 -10.42 12.30
CA GLY A 234 1.69 -11.50 12.31
C GLY A 234 2.50 -11.60 11.02
N ARG A 235 2.75 -10.46 10.36
CA ARG A 235 3.61 -10.32 9.17
C ARG A 235 4.90 -9.56 9.50
N GLY A 236 5.45 -9.77 10.69
CA GLY A 236 6.65 -9.06 11.16
C GLY A 236 7.87 -9.24 10.26
N ALA A 237 8.04 -10.43 9.67
CA ALA A 237 9.12 -10.70 8.72
C ALA A 237 9.07 -9.84 7.45
N ASN A 238 7.89 -9.29 7.10
CA ASN A 238 7.71 -8.42 5.94
C ASN A 238 8.17 -6.97 6.18
N ILE A 239 8.36 -6.56 7.44
CA ILE A 239 8.67 -5.15 7.75
C ILE A 239 9.94 -4.70 7.02
N ALA A 240 11.00 -5.50 7.09
CA ALA A 240 12.28 -5.20 6.43
C ALA A 240 12.12 -5.05 4.91
N ALA A 241 11.46 -6.01 4.26
CA ALA A 241 11.24 -5.97 2.81
C ALA A 241 10.34 -4.81 2.38
N SER A 242 9.32 -4.47 3.18
CA SER A 242 8.39 -3.38 2.88
C SER A 242 8.99 -1.97 2.99
N LEU A 243 10.11 -1.82 3.69
CA LEU A 243 10.81 -0.53 3.89
C LEU A 243 12.11 -0.44 3.09
N ASP A 244 12.48 -1.52 2.38
CA ASP A 244 13.72 -1.60 1.61
C ASP A 244 13.69 -0.61 0.45
N SER A 245 14.56 0.38 0.55
CA SER A 245 14.83 1.37 -0.51
C SER A 245 16.29 1.30 -0.97
N GLU A 246 17.01 0.24 -0.65
CA GLU A 246 18.42 0.09 -1.00
C GLU A 246 18.61 -0.98 -2.07
N SER A 247 17.82 -2.06 -1.99
CA SER A 247 17.87 -3.17 -2.95
C SER A 247 16.90 -3.00 -4.11
N LEU A 248 17.20 -3.68 -5.22
CA LEU A 248 16.23 -3.91 -6.30
C LEU A 248 15.14 -4.87 -5.82
N ASP A 249 13.91 -4.69 -6.32
CA ASP A 249 12.78 -5.53 -5.93
C ASP A 249 12.89 -6.92 -6.57
N LYS A 250 13.37 -7.89 -5.78
CA LYS A 250 13.60 -9.27 -6.21
C LYS A 250 12.31 -9.98 -6.66
N ALA A 251 11.18 -9.65 -6.04
CA ALA A 251 9.90 -10.27 -6.37
C ALA A 251 9.36 -9.81 -7.74
N TYR A 252 9.90 -8.72 -8.29
CA TYR A 252 9.48 -8.13 -9.57
C TYR A 252 10.68 -7.98 -10.51
N GLY A 253 11.51 -9.03 -10.60
CA GLY A 253 12.55 -9.18 -11.61
C GLY A 253 13.80 -8.31 -11.42
N ASN A 254 14.01 -7.71 -10.25
CA ASN A 254 15.12 -6.79 -9.96
C ASN A 254 15.17 -5.57 -10.91
N ILE A 255 14.02 -5.06 -11.33
CA ILE A 255 13.95 -4.00 -12.34
C ILE A 255 14.04 -2.59 -11.73
N PHE A 256 13.41 -2.36 -10.58
CA PHE A 256 13.32 -1.05 -9.95
C PHE A 256 13.69 -1.09 -8.46
N LYS A 257 14.05 0.08 -7.90
CA LYS A 257 14.08 0.30 -6.44
C LYS A 257 12.80 0.97 -5.95
N ASN A 258 12.32 0.58 -4.77
CA ASN A 258 11.22 1.28 -4.09
C ASN A 258 11.74 2.55 -3.42
N LEU A 259 10.98 3.65 -3.41
CA LEU A 259 11.36 4.90 -2.75
C LEU A 259 10.18 5.49 -1.97
N TYR A 260 10.46 5.93 -0.75
CA TYR A 260 9.49 6.58 0.14
C TYR A 260 9.93 8.03 0.41
N PRO A 261 9.66 8.97 -0.51
CA PRO A 261 10.23 10.30 -0.42
C PRO A 261 9.63 11.10 0.76
N MET A 262 8.43 10.73 1.24
CA MET A 262 7.76 11.37 2.38
C MET A 262 8.08 10.75 3.74
N LYS A 263 9.04 9.81 3.80
CA LYS A 263 9.41 9.03 5.00
C LYS A 263 9.80 9.86 6.23
N ASP A 264 10.27 11.10 6.04
CA ASP A 264 10.70 12.00 7.13
C ASP A 264 9.67 13.08 7.51
N ILE A 265 8.46 13.01 6.97
CA ILE A 265 7.43 14.04 7.09
C ILE A 265 6.20 13.42 7.75
N LEU A 266 5.72 14.04 8.83
CA LEU A 266 4.52 13.60 9.54
C LEU A 266 3.27 13.88 8.69
N LEU A 267 2.22 13.08 8.88
CA LEU A 267 0.95 13.31 8.19
C LEU A 267 0.37 14.69 8.55
N SER A 268 0.54 15.15 9.79
CA SER A 268 0.12 16.50 10.21
C SER A 268 0.91 17.62 9.49
N GLU A 269 2.19 17.38 9.20
CA GLU A 269 3.01 18.28 8.38
C GLU A 269 2.54 18.32 6.92
N ILE A 270 2.09 17.19 6.38
CA ILE A 270 1.50 17.08 5.03
C ILE A 270 0.17 17.82 4.95
N ASP A 271 -0.72 17.63 5.93
CA ASP A 271 -2.01 18.33 5.98
C ASP A 271 -1.80 19.85 6.03
N ALA A 272 -0.87 20.31 6.87
CA ALA A 272 -0.51 21.73 6.95
C ALA A 272 0.08 22.27 5.64
N TYR A 273 0.83 21.46 4.89
CA TYR A 273 1.37 21.84 3.57
C TYR A 273 0.23 22.12 2.59
N ILE A 274 -0.74 21.20 2.49
CA ILE A 274 -1.90 21.34 1.59
C ILE A 274 -2.70 22.60 1.94
N ILE A 275 -2.95 22.84 3.23
CA ILE A 275 -3.66 24.04 3.70
C ILE A 275 -2.90 25.31 3.30
N CYS A 276 -1.58 25.33 3.49
CA CYS A 276 -0.75 26.48 3.13
C CYS A 276 -0.72 26.76 1.62
N GLN A 277 -0.81 25.72 0.81
CA GLN A 277 -0.83 25.80 -0.64
C GLN A 277 -2.25 25.88 -1.22
N LYS A 278 -3.29 25.83 -0.39
CA LYS A 278 -4.72 25.85 -0.78
C LYS A 278 -5.07 24.76 -1.80
N MET A 279 -4.63 23.53 -1.52
CA MET A 279 -4.80 22.37 -2.39
C MET A 279 -5.90 21.40 -1.91
N ASP A 280 -6.78 21.85 -1.01
CA ASP A 280 -7.80 21.02 -0.37
C ASP A 280 -8.84 20.46 -1.36
N SER A 281 -9.20 21.23 -2.39
CA SER A 281 -10.14 20.81 -3.43
C SER A 281 -9.63 19.69 -4.35
N LEU A 282 -8.34 19.37 -4.28
CA LEU A 282 -7.70 18.36 -5.14
C LEU A 282 -7.66 16.96 -4.50
N LEU A 283 -8.21 16.83 -3.29
CA LEU A 283 -8.20 15.59 -2.51
C LEU A 283 -9.45 14.76 -2.76
N VAL A 284 -9.29 13.44 -2.77
CA VAL A 284 -10.40 12.48 -2.85
C VAL A 284 -10.50 11.70 -1.54
N ASP A 285 -11.72 11.64 -0.98
CA ASP A 285 -12.07 10.86 0.21
C ASP A 285 -11.11 11.06 1.41
N TYR A 286 -10.62 12.30 1.61
CA TYR A 286 -9.69 12.64 2.68
C TYR A 286 -10.08 13.92 3.42
N THR A 287 -10.03 13.88 4.75
CA THR A 287 -10.30 15.05 5.61
C THR A 287 -9.00 15.61 6.17
N LEU A 288 -8.71 16.88 5.87
CA LEU A 288 -7.52 17.58 6.38
C LEU A 288 -7.60 17.88 7.86
N ARG A 289 -6.45 17.78 8.54
CA ARG A 289 -6.31 18.14 9.95
C ARG A 289 -5.59 19.48 10.07
N LYS A 290 -6.12 20.36 10.93
CA LYS A 290 -5.58 21.70 11.16
C LYS A 290 -4.71 21.81 12.42
N SER A 291 -4.24 20.67 12.96
CA SER A 291 -3.57 20.58 14.27
C SER A 291 -2.27 21.38 14.39
N LEU A 292 -1.62 21.70 13.27
CA LEU A 292 -0.39 22.50 13.26
C LEU A 292 -0.62 23.98 12.91
N ILE A 293 -1.85 24.38 12.54
CA ILE A 293 -2.16 25.75 12.15
C ILE A 293 -2.33 26.60 13.40
N ILE A 294 -1.66 27.75 13.42
CA ILE A 294 -1.78 28.75 14.50
C ILE A 294 -2.97 29.65 14.13
N SER A 295 -4.17 29.27 14.54
CA SER A 295 -5.34 30.17 14.51
C SER A 295 -5.46 30.94 15.82
N ASP A 296 -5.85 32.22 15.75
CA ASP A 296 -5.88 33.17 16.88
C ASP A 296 -6.99 32.91 17.93
N GLU A 297 -7.75 31.82 17.82
CA GLU A 297 -8.62 31.36 18.89
C GLU A 297 -8.51 29.85 19.03
N ASP A 298 -8.39 29.40 20.27
CA ASP A 298 -8.30 28.01 20.71
C ASP A 298 -9.09 27.09 19.79
N SER A 299 -8.38 26.31 18.97
CA SER A 299 -8.97 25.21 18.23
C SER A 299 -9.41 24.17 19.26
N LYS A 300 -10.61 24.36 19.81
CA LYS A 300 -11.43 23.31 20.40
C LYS A 300 -11.29 22.13 19.46
N LYS A 301 -10.71 21.04 19.98
CA LYS A 301 -10.50 19.77 19.29
C LYS A 301 -11.77 19.47 18.48
N GLU A 302 -11.75 19.75 17.18
CA GLU A 302 -12.88 19.41 16.32
C GLU A 302 -13.07 17.90 16.45
N ASN A 303 -14.30 17.53 16.79
CA ASN A 303 -14.68 16.19 17.22
C ASN A 303 -14.05 15.11 16.35
N VAL A 304 -13.18 14.32 16.98
CA VAL A 304 -12.66 13.05 16.47
C VAL A 304 -13.83 12.26 15.92
N ASN A 305 -13.74 11.84 14.66
CA ASN A 305 -14.68 10.90 14.04
C ASN A 305 -15.03 9.81 15.05
N THR A 306 -16.28 9.82 15.55
CA THR A 306 -16.80 8.80 16.48
C THR A 306 -17.18 7.54 15.71
N THR A 307 -16.32 7.10 14.80
CA THR A 307 -16.41 5.72 14.31
C THR A 307 -16.18 4.83 15.52
N LEU A 308 -17.16 3.97 15.82
CA LEU A 308 -17.03 3.02 16.90
C LEU A 308 -15.78 2.17 16.62
N ILE A 309 -14.94 1.95 17.63
CA ILE A 309 -13.69 1.18 17.55
C ILE A 309 -13.90 -0.15 16.81
N LYS A 310 -15.05 -0.80 17.03
CA LYS A 310 -15.46 -2.05 16.37
C LYS A 310 -15.56 -1.99 14.83
N ASN A 311 -15.72 -0.80 14.26
CA ASN A 311 -15.85 -0.58 12.80
C ASN A 311 -14.55 -0.10 12.15
N MET A 312 -13.47 0.03 12.93
CA MET A 312 -12.15 0.43 12.43
C MET A 312 -11.36 -0.82 12.00
N SER A 313 -10.63 -0.69 10.90
CA SER A 313 -9.56 -1.62 10.54
C SER A 313 -8.37 -1.46 11.49
N ILE A 314 -7.47 -2.45 11.53
CA ILE A 314 -6.26 -2.39 12.37
C ILE A 314 -5.44 -1.14 12.07
N ASN A 315 -5.29 -0.79 10.79
CA ASN A 315 -4.55 0.39 10.37
C ASN A 315 -5.21 1.70 10.86
N GLU A 316 -6.54 1.79 10.88
CA GLU A 316 -7.26 2.96 11.42
C GLU A 316 -7.14 3.05 12.94
N LEU A 317 -7.16 1.92 13.65
CA LEU A 317 -6.93 1.89 15.10
C LEU A 317 -5.53 2.40 15.46
N VAL A 318 -4.53 1.95 14.70
CA VAL A 318 -3.15 2.42 14.85
C VAL A 318 -3.03 3.91 14.51
N ARG A 319 -3.66 4.37 13.41
CA ARG A 319 -3.69 5.79 13.06
C ARG A 319 -4.25 6.61 14.21
N LYS A 320 -5.41 6.21 14.74
CA LYS A 320 -6.06 6.90 15.86
C LYS A 320 -5.18 6.93 17.11
N TYR A 321 -4.51 5.82 17.42
CA TYR A 321 -3.53 5.77 18.52
C TYR A 321 -2.43 6.82 18.34
N TYR A 322 -1.84 6.94 17.14
CA TYR A 322 -0.84 7.98 16.91
C TYR A 322 -1.43 9.38 16.97
N GLU A 323 -2.65 9.60 16.47
CA GLU A 323 -3.33 10.90 16.51
C GLU A 323 -3.56 11.38 17.94
N ASP A 324 -4.01 10.48 18.81
CA ASP A 324 -4.20 10.76 20.24
C ASP A 324 -2.86 11.09 20.94
N MET A 325 -1.73 10.63 20.39
CA MET A 325 -0.38 10.81 20.95
C MET A 325 0.50 11.85 20.24
N GLU A 326 0.15 12.32 19.03
CA GLU A 326 1.05 13.05 18.12
C GLU A 326 1.54 14.39 18.72
N GLY A 327 0.75 14.98 19.63
CA GLY A 327 1.11 16.21 20.35
C GLY A 327 2.26 16.02 21.34
N GLU A 328 2.09 15.15 22.33
CA GLU A 328 3.06 14.98 23.42
C GLU A 328 4.22 14.04 23.04
N TYR A 329 4.00 13.13 22.07
CA TYR A 329 4.92 12.03 21.79
C TYR A 329 5.18 11.78 20.29
N SER A 330 5.31 12.84 19.48
CA SER A 330 5.72 12.72 18.05
C SER A 330 7.00 11.89 17.82
N ASN A 331 7.86 11.75 18.85
CA ASN A 331 9.03 10.89 18.82
C ASN A 331 8.69 9.40 18.66
N ILE A 332 7.54 8.94 19.17
CA ILE A 332 7.13 7.52 19.09
C ILE A 332 6.99 7.09 17.63
N ILE A 333 6.32 7.89 16.82
CA ILE A 333 6.15 7.64 15.38
C ILE A 333 7.51 7.47 14.71
N SER A 334 8.45 8.37 15.03
CA SER A 334 9.82 8.30 14.48
C SER A 334 10.60 7.09 14.98
N THR A 335 10.40 6.67 16.24
CA THR A 335 11.05 5.51 16.85
C THR A 335 10.55 4.22 16.22
N VAL A 336 9.24 4.06 15.99
CA VAL A 336 8.67 2.90 15.31
C VAL A 336 9.28 2.75 13.91
N LEU A 337 9.29 3.84 13.13
CA LEU A 337 9.85 3.83 11.79
C LEU A 337 11.35 3.49 11.78
N ARG A 338 12.14 4.16 12.62
CA ARG A 338 13.59 3.89 12.74
C ARG A 338 13.89 2.47 13.23
N THR A 339 13.00 1.90 14.03
CA THR A 339 13.13 0.50 14.48
C THR A 339 12.83 -0.43 13.32
N GLY A 340 11.77 -0.19 12.56
CA GLY A 340 11.46 -0.91 11.31
C GLY A 340 12.62 -0.89 10.32
N ASP A 341 13.24 0.26 10.10
CA ASP A 341 14.41 0.43 9.21
C ASP A 341 15.64 -0.38 9.64
N LYS A 342 15.76 -0.68 10.93
CA LYS A 342 16.86 -1.48 11.48
C LYS A 342 16.57 -2.98 11.45
N LEU A 343 15.31 -3.37 11.21
CA LEU A 343 14.95 -4.78 11.12
C LEU A 343 15.55 -5.37 9.85
N GLN A 344 15.99 -6.61 9.97
CA GLN A 344 16.49 -7.41 8.85
C GLN A 344 15.63 -8.66 8.68
N ALA A 345 15.70 -9.25 7.51
CA ALA A 345 15.11 -10.56 7.25
C ALA A 345 15.59 -11.58 8.31
N PRO A 346 14.68 -12.37 8.91
CA PRO A 346 15.03 -13.32 9.95
C PRO A 346 15.64 -14.60 9.35
N THR A 347 16.77 -14.47 8.63
CA THR A 347 17.43 -15.55 7.90
C THR A 347 17.97 -16.67 8.79
N LYS A 348 18.14 -16.42 10.10
CA LYS A 348 18.57 -17.42 11.08
C LYS A 348 17.64 -18.64 11.21
N TYR A 349 16.39 -18.51 10.80
CA TYR A 349 15.42 -19.61 10.82
C TYR A 349 15.48 -20.48 9.56
N LEU A 350 16.29 -20.09 8.58
CA LEU A 350 16.55 -20.89 7.38
C LEU A 350 17.85 -21.66 7.57
N GLU A 351 17.87 -22.89 7.05
CA GLU A 351 19.11 -23.64 6.90
C GLU A 351 20.08 -22.89 5.98
N GLU A 352 21.38 -23.03 6.21
CA GLU A 352 22.40 -22.36 5.40
C GLU A 352 22.26 -22.72 3.92
N GLY A 353 22.08 -21.69 3.07
CA GLY A 353 21.90 -21.87 1.63
C GLY A 353 20.44 -22.03 1.16
N THR A 354 19.47 -22.14 2.09
CA THR A 354 18.05 -22.30 1.74
C THR A 354 17.37 -20.94 1.52
N ILE A 355 16.60 -20.84 0.44
CA ILE A 355 15.81 -19.65 0.10
C ILE A 355 14.46 -19.75 0.82
N PRO A 356 13.95 -18.67 1.45
CA PRO A 356 12.63 -18.71 2.08
C PRO A 356 11.53 -18.99 1.05
N GLN A 357 10.52 -19.76 1.46
CA GLN A 357 9.31 -19.92 0.65
C GLN A 357 8.59 -18.57 0.48
N ILE A 358 7.87 -18.39 -0.62
CA ILE A 358 7.11 -17.16 -0.88
C ILE A 358 5.62 -17.43 -0.69
N CYS A 359 4.95 -16.61 0.11
CA CYS A 359 3.50 -16.73 0.32
C CYS A 359 2.75 -16.54 -0.99
N PHE A 360 1.88 -17.50 -1.34
CA PHE A 360 1.15 -17.50 -2.60
C PHE A 360 0.23 -16.28 -2.78
N ILE A 361 -0.34 -15.76 -1.68
CA ILE A 361 -1.28 -14.63 -1.71
C ILE A 361 -0.53 -13.29 -1.74
N CYS A 362 0.29 -13.02 -0.71
CA CYS A 362 0.90 -11.71 -0.52
C CYS A 362 2.33 -11.59 -1.08
N SER A 363 2.89 -12.66 -1.64
CA SER A 363 4.26 -12.71 -2.17
C SER A 363 5.38 -12.36 -1.16
N ASN A 364 5.08 -12.45 0.13
CA ASN A 364 6.07 -12.22 1.19
C ASN A 364 6.86 -13.50 1.50
N ALA A 365 8.13 -13.33 1.84
CA ALA A 365 8.98 -14.43 2.31
C ALA A 365 8.48 -15.02 3.64
N ILE A 366 8.48 -16.36 3.71
CA ILE A 366 8.10 -17.19 4.85
C ILE A 366 9.38 -17.84 5.37
N TYR A 367 9.70 -17.53 6.63
CA TYR A 367 10.91 -18.02 7.30
C TYR A 367 10.63 -19.14 8.31
N SER A 368 9.36 -19.36 8.64
CA SER A 368 8.90 -20.39 9.58
C SER A 368 7.53 -20.88 9.13
N ASN A 369 7.28 -22.19 9.16
CA ASN A 369 6.00 -22.78 8.77
C ASN A 369 4.89 -22.34 9.76
N PRO A 370 3.88 -21.56 9.32
CA PRO A 370 2.82 -21.08 10.21
C PRO A 370 1.90 -22.20 10.73
N SER A 371 1.65 -23.23 9.92
CA SER A 371 0.80 -24.37 10.31
C SER A 371 1.35 -25.07 11.53
N VAL A 372 2.67 -25.34 11.55
CA VAL A 372 3.35 -26.00 12.68
C VAL A 372 3.20 -25.18 13.96
N TRP A 373 3.37 -23.87 13.87
CA TRP A 373 3.21 -22.99 15.04
C TRP A 373 1.77 -22.97 15.54
N LEU A 374 0.78 -22.83 14.64
CA LEU A 374 -0.63 -22.83 15.00
C LEU A 374 -1.04 -24.13 15.67
N ASN A 375 -0.70 -25.28 15.09
CA ASN A 375 -0.98 -26.60 15.67
C ASN A 375 -0.34 -26.81 17.04
N SER A 376 0.76 -26.12 17.34
CA SER A 376 1.42 -26.22 18.66
C SER A 376 0.72 -25.42 19.75
N ILE A 377 -0.18 -24.49 19.40
CA ILE A 377 -0.86 -23.59 20.33
C ILE A 377 -2.40 -23.70 20.30
N THR A 378 -2.96 -24.46 19.36
CA THR A 378 -4.42 -24.64 19.22
C THR A 378 -4.82 -26.10 19.38
N VAL A 379 -6.06 -26.31 19.80
CA VAL A 379 -6.74 -27.62 19.78
C VAL A 379 -8.01 -27.44 18.95
N ASP A 380 -7.92 -27.76 17.66
CA ASP A 380 -9.01 -27.57 16.69
C ASP A 380 -9.81 -28.85 16.40
N GLU A 381 -9.41 -29.97 17.00
CA GLU A 381 -10.18 -31.21 16.98
C GLU A 381 -11.34 -31.12 17.98
N GLY A 382 -12.55 -31.37 17.49
CA GLY A 382 -13.72 -31.48 18.35
C GLY A 382 -13.69 -32.76 19.19
N HIS A 383 -14.36 -32.75 20.33
CA HIS A 383 -14.58 -33.96 21.12
C HIS A 383 -15.39 -34.98 20.28
N PRO A 384 -15.04 -36.28 20.27
CA PRO A 384 -15.81 -37.29 19.58
C PRO A 384 -17.26 -37.34 20.09
N ILE A 385 -18.19 -37.73 19.20
CA ILE A 385 -19.60 -37.92 19.53
C ILE A 385 -19.76 -39.33 20.10
N GLU A 386 -20.07 -39.45 21.39
CA GLU A 386 -20.10 -40.74 22.09
C GLU A 386 -21.53 -41.12 22.50
N THR A 387 -22.31 -40.16 22.98
CA THR A 387 -23.64 -40.38 23.55
C THR A 387 -24.77 -40.23 22.51
N GLU A 388 -25.93 -40.84 22.77
CA GLU A 388 -27.11 -40.70 21.89
C GLU A 388 -27.65 -39.25 21.87
N GLU A 389 -27.52 -38.53 22.98
CA GLU A 389 -27.89 -37.11 23.06
C GLU A 389 -27.00 -36.25 22.15
N GLU A 390 -25.68 -36.47 22.15
CA GLU A 390 -24.74 -35.78 21.25
C GLU A 390 -25.00 -36.11 19.78
N LYS A 391 -25.40 -37.34 19.46
CA LYS A 391 -25.78 -37.73 18.08
C LYS A 391 -26.99 -36.95 17.60
N GLU A 392 -27.99 -36.78 18.46
CA GLU A 392 -29.19 -36.00 18.15
C GLU A 392 -28.84 -34.51 17.96
N TYR A 393 -28.02 -33.93 18.85
CA TYR A 393 -27.53 -32.56 18.66
C TYR A 393 -26.70 -32.38 17.41
N TYR A 394 -25.86 -33.34 17.06
CA TYR A 394 -25.09 -33.31 15.82
C TYR A 394 -25.98 -33.34 14.59
N LYS A 395 -27.06 -34.13 14.62
CA LYS A 395 -28.05 -34.17 13.53
C LYS A 395 -28.75 -32.82 13.36
N GLN A 396 -29.20 -32.22 14.45
CA GLN A 396 -29.81 -30.88 14.43
C GLN A 396 -28.82 -29.80 13.94
N TRP A 397 -27.56 -29.88 14.37
CA TRP A 397 -26.51 -28.99 13.87
C TRP A 397 -26.26 -29.20 12.37
N LYS A 398 -26.24 -30.44 11.88
CA LYS A 398 -26.01 -30.77 10.46
C LYS A 398 -27.11 -30.19 9.56
N GLU A 399 -28.36 -30.21 10.02
CA GLU A 399 -29.51 -29.62 9.34
C GLU A 399 -29.54 -28.08 9.43
N SER A 400 -28.80 -27.49 10.37
CA SER A 400 -28.68 -26.04 10.48
C SER A 400 -27.91 -25.44 9.31
N LYS A 401 -28.09 -24.13 9.10
CA LYS A 401 -27.32 -23.37 8.10
C LYS A 401 -25.80 -23.55 8.27
N MET A 402 -25.32 -23.57 9.52
CA MET A 402 -23.89 -23.74 9.80
C MET A 402 -23.40 -25.15 9.45
N GLY A 403 -24.20 -26.17 9.71
CA GLY A 403 -23.90 -27.55 9.34
C GLY A 403 -23.79 -27.72 7.83
N VAL A 404 -24.76 -27.18 7.09
CA VAL A 404 -24.76 -27.22 5.61
C VAL A 404 -23.54 -26.50 5.03
N GLU A 405 -23.20 -25.30 5.52
CA GLU A 405 -22.01 -24.57 5.07
C GLU A 405 -20.71 -25.32 5.41
N THR A 406 -20.65 -25.99 6.57
CA THR A 406 -19.51 -26.80 6.97
C THR A 406 -19.37 -28.04 6.11
N GLU A 407 -20.47 -28.73 5.79
CA GLU A 407 -20.46 -29.90 4.90
C GLU A 407 -20.00 -29.53 3.48
N GLN A 408 -20.45 -28.39 2.96
CA GLN A 408 -19.96 -27.86 1.67
C GLN A 408 -18.45 -27.62 1.70
N TYR A 409 -17.95 -27.01 2.77
CA TYR A 409 -16.52 -26.83 2.98
C TYR A 409 -15.77 -28.17 3.02
N LEU A 410 -16.25 -29.16 3.79
CA LEU A 410 -15.58 -30.46 3.92
C LEU A 410 -15.50 -31.18 2.57
N LYS A 411 -16.58 -31.17 1.78
CA LYS A 411 -16.59 -31.73 0.42
C LYS A 411 -15.58 -31.04 -0.49
N LEU A 412 -15.52 -29.71 -0.45
CA LEU A 412 -14.56 -28.92 -1.24
C LEU A 412 -13.12 -29.21 -0.80
N ARG A 413 -12.87 -29.24 0.51
CA ARG A 413 -11.57 -29.58 1.10
C ARG A 413 -11.12 -30.95 0.63
N ASP A 414 -11.94 -31.97 0.77
CA ASP A 414 -11.58 -33.34 0.37
C ASP A 414 -11.31 -33.43 -1.15
N TYR A 415 -12.09 -32.70 -1.96
CA TYR A 415 -11.85 -32.60 -3.39
C TYR A 415 -10.50 -31.95 -3.72
N ILE A 416 -10.18 -30.80 -3.11
CA ILE A 416 -8.91 -30.10 -3.31
C ILE A 416 -7.74 -30.94 -2.78
N TRP A 417 -7.89 -31.63 -1.64
CA TRP A 417 -6.83 -32.47 -1.08
C TRP A 417 -6.46 -33.68 -1.95
N ASN A 418 -7.43 -34.19 -2.71
CA ASN A 418 -7.21 -35.32 -3.61
C ASN A 418 -6.68 -34.92 -4.99
N ASN A 419 -6.85 -33.66 -5.40
CA ASN A 419 -6.58 -33.23 -6.78
C ASN A 419 -5.64 -32.01 -6.90
N GLY A 420 -5.40 -31.29 -5.81
CA GLY A 420 -4.64 -30.04 -5.78
C GLY A 420 -3.22 -30.21 -5.26
N ASP A 421 -2.48 -29.10 -5.30
CA ASP A 421 -1.09 -29.01 -4.86
C ASP A 421 -0.96 -28.19 -3.58
N ALA A 422 0.02 -28.54 -2.75
CA ALA A 422 0.35 -27.76 -1.57
C ALA A 422 0.87 -26.36 -1.96
N VAL A 423 0.32 -25.32 -1.35
CA VAL A 423 0.77 -23.94 -1.57
C VAL A 423 1.21 -23.31 -0.25
N PRO A 424 2.35 -22.59 -0.21
CA PRO A 424 2.80 -21.94 1.00
C PRO A 424 2.02 -20.66 1.29
N LEU A 425 1.50 -20.52 2.51
CA LEU A 425 0.89 -19.28 3.00
C LEU A 425 1.62 -18.77 4.24
N CYS A 426 1.80 -17.44 4.32
CA CYS A 426 2.29 -16.81 5.54
C CYS A 426 1.18 -16.76 6.59
N TYR A 427 1.57 -16.66 7.86
CA TYR A 427 0.63 -16.62 8.99
C TYR A 427 -0.53 -15.64 8.77
N GLY A 428 -0.24 -14.39 8.41
CA GLY A 428 -1.28 -13.38 8.22
C GLY A 428 -2.21 -13.67 7.04
N CYS A 429 -1.78 -14.42 6.02
CA CYS A 429 -2.67 -14.88 4.94
C CYS A 429 -3.50 -16.09 5.38
N THR A 430 -2.90 -17.04 6.11
CA THR A 430 -3.61 -18.19 6.70
C THR A 430 -4.75 -17.73 7.62
N ILE A 431 -4.49 -16.77 8.52
CA ILE A 431 -5.52 -16.24 9.44
C ILE A 431 -6.63 -15.50 8.69
N ASN A 432 -6.28 -14.64 7.72
CA ASN A 432 -7.28 -13.95 6.91
C ASN A 432 -8.18 -14.95 6.16
N LEU A 433 -7.57 -15.96 5.54
CA LEU A 433 -8.27 -16.96 4.75
C LEU A 433 -9.14 -17.88 5.63
N ASN A 434 -8.66 -18.26 6.81
CA ASN A 434 -9.43 -19.04 7.78
C ASN A 434 -10.69 -18.30 8.26
N GLY A 435 -10.71 -16.97 8.19
CA GLY A 435 -11.89 -16.14 8.48
C GLY A 435 -12.86 -15.98 7.31
N ILE A 436 -12.45 -16.26 6.07
CA ILE A 436 -13.33 -16.15 4.89
C ILE A 436 -14.36 -17.28 4.89
N LYS A 437 -15.56 -16.99 4.38
CA LYS A 437 -16.62 -17.99 4.22
C LYS A 437 -16.11 -19.20 3.41
N GLY A 438 -16.20 -20.39 3.98
CA GLY A 438 -15.71 -21.62 3.34
C GLY A 438 -14.18 -21.72 3.28
N LYS A 439 -13.44 -20.88 4.02
CA LYS A 439 -11.98 -20.91 4.19
C LYS A 439 -11.18 -21.01 2.88
N ASN A 440 -11.73 -20.45 1.80
CA ASN A 440 -11.13 -20.49 0.48
C ASN A 440 -11.23 -19.15 -0.24
N VAL A 441 -10.34 -18.95 -1.20
CA VAL A 441 -10.27 -17.73 -2.02
C VAL A 441 -9.83 -18.07 -3.43
N ILE A 442 -10.36 -17.36 -4.41
CA ILE A 442 -9.87 -17.42 -5.78
C ILE A 442 -8.78 -16.37 -5.93
N TRP A 443 -7.59 -16.81 -6.33
CA TRP A 443 -6.41 -15.98 -6.41
C TRP A 443 -5.63 -16.27 -7.70
N PRO A 444 -5.08 -15.25 -8.38
CA PRO A 444 -4.28 -15.49 -9.56
C PRO A 444 -2.98 -16.22 -9.23
N ARG A 445 -2.55 -17.09 -10.13
CA ARG A 445 -1.24 -17.72 -10.08
C ARG A 445 -0.17 -16.64 -10.26
N ASN A 446 0.88 -16.72 -9.45
CA ASN A 446 2.04 -15.85 -9.57
C ASN A 446 3.18 -16.67 -10.21
N THR A 447 3.23 -16.74 -11.54
CA THR A 447 4.34 -17.40 -12.24
C THR A 447 5.31 -16.39 -12.85
N ASP A 448 6.61 -16.68 -12.77
CA ASP A 448 7.68 -15.87 -13.37
C ASP A 448 7.49 -15.63 -14.87
N LYS A 449 6.73 -16.51 -15.56
CA LYS A 449 6.46 -16.46 -17.00
C LYS A 449 5.28 -15.55 -17.38
N GLU A 450 4.21 -15.50 -16.59
CA GLU A 450 3.03 -14.63 -16.89
C GLU A 450 3.33 -13.14 -16.71
N LEU A 451 4.38 -12.80 -15.97
CA LEU A 451 4.82 -11.43 -15.69
C LEU A 451 5.15 -10.62 -16.97
N GLN A 452 5.50 -11.28 -18.09
CA GLN A 452 5.90 -10.62 -19.34
C GLN A 452 4.74 -10.33 -20.33
N ASP A 453 3.59 -11.01 -20.21
CA ASP A 453 2.57 -11.05 -21.29
C ASP A 453 1.47 -9.95 -21.23
N VAL A 454 1.51 -9.04 -20.25
CA VAL A 454 0.41 -8.05 -20.02
C VAL A 454 0.73 -6.63 -20.55
N LEU A 455 1.66 -6.48 -21.50
CA LEU A 455 2.09 -5.17 -22.00
C LEU A 455 1.00 -4.39 -22.78
N ASN A 456 -0.05 -5.06 -23.25
CA ASN A 456 -1.02 -4.45 -24.18
C ASN A 456 -2.27 -3.84 -23.52
N GLU A 457 -2.48 -3.98 -22.20
CA GLU A 457 -3.75 -3.58 -21.55
C GLU A 457 -3.66 -2.32 -20.68
N TYR A 458 -2.48 -1.89 -20.25
CA TYR A 458 -2.37 -0.80 -19.27
C TYR A 458 -2.34 0.60 -19.87
N GLN A 459 -2.41 0.74 -21.20
CA GLN A 459 -2.65 2.04 -21.84
C GLN A 459 -4.14 2.23 -22.09
N ILE A 460 -4.86 2.77 -21.12
CA ILE A 460 -6.02 3.60 -21.48
C ILE A 460 -5.41 4.93 -21.89
N ASN A 461 -5.19 5.12 -23.19
CA ASN A 461 -4.84 6.45 -23.70
C ASN A 461 -6.00 7.38 -23.33
N ALA A 462 -5.68 8.51 -22.68
CA ALA A 462 -6.65 9.58 -22.43
C ALA A 462 -7.24 10.20 -23.72
N ASP A 463 -6.83 9.71 -24.89
CA ASP A 463 -7.31 10.10 -26.21
C ASP A 463 -8.55 9.31 -26.69
N ASP A 464 -8.97 8.26 -25.97
CA ASP A 464 -10.27 7.62 -26.23
C ASP A 464 -11.39 8.45 -25.59
N LYS A 465 -11.80 9.47 -26.36
CA LYS A 465 -12.87 10.44 -26.09
C LYS A 465 -14.22 9.83 -25.69
#